data_AF-A0AAD8FW11-F1
#
_entry.id   AF-A0AAD8FW11-F1
#
_cell.length_a   1.000
_cell.length_b   1.000
_cell.length_c   1.000
_cell.angle_alpha   90.00
_cell.angle_beta   90.00
_cell.angle_gamma   90.00
#
_symmetry.space_group_name_H-M   'P 1'
#
loop_
_entity.id
_entity.type
_entity.pdbx_description
1 polymer ?
#
loop_
_entity_poly.entity_id
_entity_poly.type
_entity_poly.pdbx_seq_one_letter_code
_entity_poly.pdbx_strand_id
1 'polypeptide(L)'
;MKASKSREVHSTEFGFKENTTMVSYLPKKGKAVILLSTMHHDMSVDEESEKPDFIKYYNGTKCDLMDQMVRTYYCKRQSRMWPMVLWYNALDGASLNAHLLYTSEHPECRQGLTHKRRLFLQELVREKVTPHMRSRLEGSPGLQKSLEKCGVAMQAHTAHSQEQGQPKKKRCHYCPSKKDCKSSMTCMKCECHVCKGAEPRCVPNACSEEDLFGHFVFYYIARIGRKNAHRYNT
;
A
#
# COMPACT_ATOMS: atom_id res chain seq x y z
N MET A 1 29.91 -18.64 10.00
CA MET A 1 30.99 -19.09 10.92
C MET A 1 32.35 -18.77 10.30
N LYS A 2 33.43 -18.70 11.10
CA LYS A 2 34.79 -18.52 10.54
C LYS A 2 35.28 -19.85 9.97
N ALA A 3 35.72 -19.82 8.72
CA ALA A 3 36.35 -20.98 8.10
C ALA A 3 37.85 -21.07 8.45
N SER A 4 38.44 -22.25 8.32
CA SER A 4 39.90 -22.40 8.42
C SER A 4 40.58 -21.57 7.32
N LYS A 5 41.78 -21.04 7.61
CA LYS A 5 42.51 -20.16 6.69
C LYS A 5 43.07 -20.91 5.46
N SER A 6 43.23 -22.23 5.58
CA SER A 6 43.79 -23.12 4.56
C SER A 6 42.76 -23.58 3.53
N ARG A 7 41.46 -23.41 3.80
CA ARG A 7 40.41 -23.97 2.96
C ARG A 7 40.12 -23.07 1.76
N GLU A 8 40.01 -23.69 0.58
CA GLU A 8 39.83 -23.00 -0.69
C GLU A 8 38.42 -22.40 -0.83
N VAL A 9 38.32 -21.31 -1.59
CA VAL A 9 37.03 -20.68 -1.90
C VAL A 9 36.24 -21.62 -2.83
N HIS A 10 34.93 -21.67 -2.66
CA HIS A 10 33.99 -22.57 -3.35
C HIS A 10 34.15 -24.07 -3.01
N SER A 11 35.08 -24.43 -2.13
CA SER A 11 35.16 -25.79 -1.60
C SER A 11 33.94 -26.14 -0.73
N THR A 12 33.52 -27.40 -0.81
CA THR A 12 32.43 -27.97 -0.02
C THR A 12 32.91 -29.19 0.76
N GLU A 13 32.50 -29.30 2.01
CA GLU A 13 32.73 -30.47 2.85
C GLU A 13 31.38 -31.01 3.33
N PHE A 14 31.25 -32.33 3.36
CA PHE A 14 30.03 -33.02 3.78
C PHE A 14 30.32 -33.89 5.00
N GLY A 15 29.40 -33.87 5.96
CA GLY A 15 29.40 -34.74 7.14
C GLY A 15 28.10 -35.53 7.20
N PHE A 16 28.19 -36.85 7.31
CA PHE A 16 27.04 -37.75 7.32
C PHE A 16 26.88 -38.38 8.70
N LYS A 17 25.66 -38.36 9.22
CA LYS A 17 25.31 -39.08 10.45
C LYS A 17 23.89 -39.61 10.34
N GLU A 18 23.74 -40.94 10.37
CA GLU A 18 22.44 -41.61 10.29
C GLU A 18 21.63 -41.07 9.10
N ASN A 19 20.48 -40.42 9.37
CA ASN A 19 19.59 -39.83 8.36
C ASN A 19 19.77 -38.29 8.24
N THR A 20 20.92 -37.76 8.62
CA THR A 20 21.20 -36.32 8.54
C THR A 20 22.54 -36.07 7.85
N THR A 21 22.54 -35.10 6.95
CA THR A 21 23.72 -34.62 6.24
C THR A 21 23.97 -33.17 6.59
N MET A 22 25.17 -32.86 7.02
CA MET A 22 25.67 -31.51 7.23
C MET A 22 26.55 -31.12 6.04
N VAL A 23 26.34 -29.94 5.50
CA VAL A 23 27.19 -29.36 4.45
C VAL A 23 27.83 -28.09 4.98
N SER A 24 29.13 -27.95 4.73
CA SER A 24 29.91 -26.76 5.01
C SER A 24 30.43 -26.23 3.68
N TYR A 25 30.09 -25.01 3.31
CA TYR A 25 30.46 -24.37 2.03
C TYR A 25 31.17 -23.03 2.27
N LEU A 26 32.24 -22.75 1.51
CA LEU A 26 32.95 -21.47 1.57
C LEU A 26 32.63 -20.58 0.37
N PRO A 27 31.63 -19.69 0.45
CA PRO A 27 31.38 -18.73 -0.62
C PRO A 27 32.49 -17.68 -0.78
N LYS A 28 33.21 -17.36 0.31
CA LYS A 28 34.25 -16.33 0.37
C LYS A 28 35.33 -16.72 1.37
N LYS A 29 36.57 -16.26 1.16
CA LYS A 29 37.70 -16.52 2.06
C LYS A 29 37.35 -16.18 3.52
N GLY A 30 37.55 -17.16 4.40
CA GLY A 30 37.31 -17.02 5.85
C GLY A 30 35.83 -17.02 6.28
N LYS A 31 34.86 -17.17 5.37
CA LYS A 31 33.43 -17.25 5.69
C LYS A 31 32.86 -18.60 5.24
N ALA A 32 32.33 -19.36 6.19
CA ALA A 32 31.61 -20.60 5.91
C ALA A 32 30.09 -20.45 6.13
N VAL A 33 29.32 -21.04 5.23
CA VAL A 33 27.89 -21.35 5.34
C VAL A 33 27.78 -22.81 5.73
N ILE A 34 27.07 -23.09 6.81
CA ILE A 34 26.82 -24.46 7.26
C ILE A 34 25.31 -24.69 7.22
N LEU A 35 24.90 -25.77 6.55
CA LEU A 35 23.51 -26.20 6.50
C LEU A 35 23.42 -27.64 7.00
N LEU A 36 22.28 -27.97 7.60
CA LEU A 36 21.94 -29.31 8.05
C LEU A 36 20.66 -29.70 7.32
N SER A 37 20.61 -30.92 6.79
CA SER A 37 19.48 -31.43 6.01
C SER A 37 19.25 -32.89 6.34
N THR A 38 17.99 -33.27 6.51
CA THR A 38 17.53 -34.66 6.63
C THR A 38 16.94 -35.19 5.33
N MET A 39 16.95 -34.37 4.26
CA MET A 39 16.34 -34.71 2.96
C MET A 39 17.36 -35.00 1.87
N HIS A 40 18.60 -34.54 2.06
CA HIS A 40 19.67 -34.64 1.08
C HIS A 40 20.74 -35.57 1.65
N HIS A 41 21.10 -36.62 0.90
CA HIS A 41 22.05 -37.65 1.33
C HIS A 41 23.20 -37.85 0.35
N ASP A 42 23.22 -37.07 -0.73
CA ASP A 42 24.24 -37.05 -1.76
C ASP A 42 25.23 -35.89 -1.55
N MET A 43 26.36 -35.96 -2.26
CA MET A 43 27.41 -34.93 -2.27
C MET A 43 27.34 -34.06 -3.53
N SER A 44 26.15 -33.86 -4.09
CA SER A 44 26.00 -33.18 -5.36
C SER A 44 26.40 -31.70 -5.26
N VAL A 45 27.29 -31.31 -6.17
CA VAL A 45 27.75 -29.94 -6.35
C VAL A 45 27.57 -29.61 -7.81
N ASP A 46 26.94 -28.47 -8.07
CA ASP A 46 26.75 -27.98 -9.42
C ASP A 46 28.07 -27.52 -10.04
N GLU A 47 28.40 -28.06 -11.21
CA GLU A 47 29.66 -27.77 -11.90
C GLU A 47 29.74 -26.32 -12.40
N GLU A 48 28.60 -25.72 -12.79
CA GLU A 48 28.58 -24.35 -13.32
C GLU A 48 28.67 -23.29 -12.22
N SER A 49 27.89 -23.44 -11.13
CA SER A 49 27.83 -22.45 -10.06
C SER A 49 28.73 -22.72 -8.86
N GLU A 50 29.40 -23.87 -8.83
CA GLU A 50 30.23 -24.36 -7.72
C GLU A 50 29.49 -24.31 -6.37
N LYS A 51 28.18 -24.52 -6.40
CA LYS A 51 27.31 -24.49 -5.22
C LYS A 51 26.73 -25.88 -4.98
N PRO A 52 26.75 -26.36 -3.73
CA PRO A 52 26.04 -27.58 -3.35
C PRO A 52 24.54 -27.42 -3.60
N ASP A 53 23.89 -28.49 -4.02
CA ASP A 53 22.43 -28.50 -4.25
C ASP A 53 21.66 -28.15 -2.97
N PHE A 54 22.20 -28.50 -1.80
CA PHE A 54 21.73 -28.06 -0.49
C PHE A 54 21.50 -26.54 -0.41
N ILE A 55 22.41 -25.74 -0.96
CA ILE A 55 22.32 -24.27 -0.94
C ILE A 55 21.27 -23.79 -1.91
N LYS A 56 21.19 -24.41 -3.10
CA LYS A 56 20.17 -24.08 -4.10
C LYS A 56 18.78 -24.38 -3.54
N TYR A 57 18.59 -25.57 -2.98
CA TYR A 57 17.34 -26.00 -2.37
C TYR A 57 16.93 -25.11 -1.19
N TYR A 58 17.86 -24.85 -0.26
CA TYR A 58 17.60 -23.96 0.88
C TYR A 58 17.17 -22.56 0.42
N ASN A 59 17.86 -21.98 -0.55
CA ASN A 59 17.51 -20.66 -1.06
C ASN A 59 16.16 -20.65 -1.81
N GLY A 60 15.79 -21.75 -2.47
CA GLY A 60 14.49 -21.89 -3.13
C GLY A 60 13.31 -22.06 -2.17
N THR A 61 13.55 -22.59 -0.97
CA THR A 61 12.50 -22.88 0.04
C THR A 61 12.43 -21.85 1.16
N LYS A 62 13.45 -20.99 1.30
CA LYS A 62 13.49 -19.96 2.35
C LYS A 62 12.35 -18.95 2.19
N CYS A 63 11.68 -18.62 3.30
CA CYS A 63 10.48 -17.77 3.38
C CYS A 63 10.71 -16.25 3.10
N ASP A 64 11.90 -15.86 2.62
CA ASP A 64 12.27 -14.46 2.43
C ASP A 64 11.40 -13.73 1.39
N LEU A 65 10.82 -14.47 0.44
CA LEU A 65 9.96 -13.89 -0.60
C LEU A 65 8.72 -13.22 0.01
N MET A 66 8.10 -13.86 1.00
CA MET A 66 6.92 -13.31 1.68
C MET A 66 7.28 -11.98 2.36
N ASP A 67 8.39 -11.95 3.10
CA ASP A 67 8.89 -10.74 3.77
C ASP A 67 9.19 -9.63 2.77
N GLN A 68 9.81 -9.96 1.64
CA GLN A 68 10.08 -9.02 0.57
C GLN A 68 8.78 -8.44 -0.01
N MET A 69 7.77 -9.29 -0.25
CA MET A 69 6.47 -8.84 -0.72
C MET A 69 5.83 -7.90 0.30
N VAL A 70 5.74 -8.28 1.57
CA VAL A 70 5.13 -7.47 2.63
C VAL A 70 5.80 -6.09 2.75
N ARG A 71 7.13 -6.00 2.62
CA ARG A 71 7.86 -4.71 2.71
C ARG A 71 7.43 -3.66 1.68
N THR A 72 6.90 -4.05 0.53
CA THR A 72 6.44 -3.11 -0.51
C THR A 72 5.09 -2.46 -0.14
N TYR A 73 4.21 -3.21 0.52
CA TYR A 73 2.89 -2.75 0.96
C TYR A 73 2.62 -3.28 2.37
N TYR A 74 2.87 -2.43 3.37
CA TYR A 74 2.67 -2.74 4.78
C TYR A 74 1.82 -1.68 5.48
N CYS A 75 1.11 -2.08 6.53
CA CYS A 75 0.22 -1.27 7.34
C CYS A 75 0.86 -0.81 8.66
N LYS A 76 2.11 -1.22 8.94
CA LYS A 76 2.84 -0.84 10.16
C LYS A 76 2.88 0.66 10.38
N ARG A 77 2.57 1.04 11.61
CA ARG A 77 2.73 2.41 12.12
C ARG A 77 3.59 2.39 13.36
N GLN A 78 4.28 3.50 13.61
CA GLN A 78 4.95 3.68 14.88
C GLN A 78 3.91 3.58 16.01
N SER A 79 4.13 2.64 16.90
CA SER A 79 3.28 2.37 18.04
C SER A 79 4.16 2.17 19.27
N ARG A 80 3.71 2.67 20.43
CA ARG A 80 4.34 2.35 21.73
C ARG A 80 3.79 1.06 22.35
N MET A 81 2.80 0.45 21.71
CA MET A 81 2.13 -0.76 22.16
C MET A 81 2.52 -1.91 21.22
N TRP A 82 3.22 -2.91 21.75
CA TRP A 82 3.62 -4.10 20.99
C TRP A 82 2.43 -4.90 20.39
N PRO A 83 1.23 -4.96 21.01
CA PRO A 83 0.11 -5.68 20.39
C PRO A 83 -0.33 -5.08 19.07
N MET A 84 -0.22 -3.75 18.93
CA MET A 84 -0.52 -3.08 17.65
C MET A 84 0.48 -3.49 16.56
N VAL A 85 1.73 -3.77 16.92
CA VAL A 85 2.73 -4.27 15.96
C VAL A 85 2.33 -5.65 15.43
N LEU A 86 1.87 -6.54 16.32
CA LEU A 86 1.34 -7.84 15.91
C LEU A 86 0.10 -7.71 15.03
N TRP A 87 -0.82 -6.81 15.40
CA TRP A 87 -2.01 -6.55 14.60
C TRP A 87 -1.67 -6.08 13.18
N TYR A 88 -0.69 -5.18 13.02
CA TYR A 88 -0.24 -4.75 11.71
C TYR A 88 0.41 -5.89 10.91
N ASN A 89 1.25 -6.72 11.55
CA ASN A 89 1.82 -7.90 10.90
C ASN A 89 0.73 -8.87 10.41
N ALA A 90 -0.31 -9.08 11.23
CA ALA A 90 -1.43 -9.94 10.87
C ALA A 90 -2.22 -9.38 9.69
N LEU A 91 -2.48 -8.07 9.66
CA LEU A 91 -3.12 -7.39 8.52
C LEU A 91 -2.30 -7.53 7.24
N ASP A 92 -0.98 -7.34 7.33
CA ASP A 92 -0.07 -7.45 6.20
C ASP A 92 -0.09 -8.87 5.60
N GLY A 93 0.03 -9.89 6.46
CA GLY A 93 -0.03 -11.30 6.06
C GLY A 93 -1.39 -11.69 5.49
N ALA A 94 -2.49 -11.29 6.15
CA ALA A 94 -3.84 -11.55 5.66
C ALA A 94 -4.09 -10.92 4.29
N SER A 95 -3.63 -9.68 4.07
CA SER A 95 -3.79 -8.98 2.79
C SER A 95 -3.01 -9.66 1.66
N LEU A 96 -1.82 -10.20 1.96
CA LEU A 96 -1.01 -10.93 0.99
C LEU A 96 -1.64 -12.28 0.65
N ASN A 97 -2.10 -13.03 1.66
CA ASN A 97 -2.77 -14.31 1.46
C ASN A 97 -4.06 -14.16 0.65
N ALA A 98 -4.87 -13.14 0.96
CA ALA A 98 -6.07 -12.82 0.19
C ALA A 98 -5.74 -12.47 -1.27
N HIS A 99 -4.64 -11.74 -1.51
CA HIS A 99 -4.18 -11.44 -2.85
C HIS A 99 -3.77 -12.70 -3.62
N LEU A 100 -2.96 -13.57 -3.00
CA LEU A 100 -2.49 -14.81 -3.60
C LEU A 100 -3.65 -15.71 -4.00
N LEU A 101 -4.61 -15.92 -3.08
CA LEU A 101 -5.83 -16.69 -3.33
C LEU A 101 -6.66 -16.08 -4.46
N TYR A 102 -6.85 -14.76 -4.45
CA TYR A 102 -7.59 -14.08 -5.52
C TYR A 102 -6.94 -14.31 -6.88
N THR A 103 -5.60 -14.19 -6.96
CA THR A 103 -4.86 -14.39 -8.21
C THR A 103 -4.74 -15.84 -8.65
N SER A 104 -4.84 -16.81 -7.73
CA SER A 104 -4.86 -18.23 -8.09
C SER A 104 -6.18 -18.62 -8.76
N GLU A 105 -7.29 -18.07 -8.27
CA GLU A 105 -8.62 -18.31 -8.84
C GLU A 105 -8.89 -17.48 -10.11
N HIS A 106 -8.18 -16.36 -10.31
CA HIS A 106 -8.39 -15.44 -11.44
C HIS A 106 -7.07 -15.08 -12.13
N PRO A 107 -6.39 -16.04 -12.79
CA PRO A 107 -5.06 -15.82 -13.37
C PRO A 107 -5.06 -14.80 -14.53
N GLU A 108 -6.14 -14.70 -15.30
CA GLU A 108 -6.34 -13.74 -16.39
C GLU A 108 -6.63 -12.32 -15.88
N CYS A 109 -7.07 -12.18 -14.63
CA CYS A 109 -7.36 -10.88 -14.04
C CYS A 109 -6.08 -10.04 -13.96
N ARG A 110 -6.16 -8.82 -14.53
CA ARG A 110 -5.08 -7.82 -14.53
C ARG A 110 -3.80 -8.34 -15.19
N GLN A 111 -3.92 -9.28 -16.14
CA GLN A 111 -2.79 -9.77 -16.94
C GLN A 111 -2.07 -8.60 -17.64
N GLY A 112 -0.74 -8.69 -17.77
CA GLY A 112 0.09 -7.63 -18.34
C GLY A 112 0.34 -6.41 -17.43
N LEU A 113 -0.37 -6.26 -16.30
CA LEU A 113 -0.13 -5.15 -15.38
C LEU A 113 0.99 -5.46 -14.39
N THR A 114 1.88 -4.49 -14.18
CA THR A 114 2.99 -4.59 -13.19
C THR A 114 2.55 -4.32 -11.75
N HIS A 115 1.39 -3.67 -11.55
CA HIS A 115 0.94 -3.17 -10.25
C HIS A 115 -0.35 -3.83 -9.74
N LYS A 116 -0.57 -5.12 -10.09
CA LYS A 116 -1.79 -5.88 -9.76
C LYS A 116 -2.15 -5.88 -8.28
N ARG A 117 -1.15 -6.07 -7.40
CA ARG A 117 -1.33 -6.09 -5.94
C ARG A 117 -1.81 -4.74 -5.40
N ARG A 118 -1.32 -3.63 -5.95
CA ARG A 118 -1.77 -2.28 -5.55
C ARG A 118 -3.25 -2.09 -5.86
N LEU A 119 -3.68 -2.48 -7.06
CA LEU A 119 -5.08 -2.40 -7.48
C LEU A 119 -5.95 -3.28 -6.59
N PHE A 120 -5.47 -4.47 -6.24
CA PHE A 120 -6.19 -5.40 -5.34
C PHE A 120 -6.40 -4.77 -3.97
N LEU A 121 -5.35 -4.21 -3.37
CA LEU A 121 -5.46 -3.55 -2.07
C LEU A 121 -6.36 -2.31 -2.12
N GLN A 122 -6.34 -1.53 -3.20
CA GLN A 122 -7.22 -0.37 -3.36
C GLN A 122 -8.69 -0.77 -3.40
N GLU A 123 -9.02 -1.81 -4.15
CA GLU A 123 -10.38 -2.34 -4.24
C GLU A 123 -10.84 -2.96 -2.93
N LEU A 124 -9.99 -3.80 -2.31
CA LEU A 124 -10.26 -4.39 -1.00
C LEU A 124 -10.58 -3.33 0.05
N VAL A 125 -9.74 -2.28 0.14
CA VAL A 125 -9.97 -1.18 1.08
C VAL A 125 -11.25 -0.43 0.74
N ARG A 126 -11.51 -0.17 -0.53
CA ARG A 126 -12.74 0.50 -0.96
C ARG A 126 -13.97 -0.31 -0.53
N GLU A 127 -14.00 -1.60 -0.82
CA GLU A 127 -15.11 -2.49 -0.46
C GLU A 127 -15.35 -2.51 1.06
N LYS A 128 -14.30 -2.62 1.86
CA LYS A 128 -14.44 -2.68 3.33
C LYS A 128 -14.83 -1.35 3.96
N VAL A 129 -14.32 -0.23 3.45
CA VAL A 129 -14.56 1.07 4.09
C VAL A 129 -15.87 1.72 3.61
N THR A 130 -16.34 1.41 2.39
CA THR A 130 -17.54 2.04 1.81
C THR A 130 -18.81 1.90 2.68
N PRO A 131 -19.16 0.73 3.23
CA PRO A 131 -20.34 0.60 4.10
C PRO A 131 -20.26 1.51 5.34
N HIS A 132 -19.08 1.61 5.95
CA HIS A 132 -18.85 2.50 7.09
C HIS A 132 -18.91 3.98 6.71
N MET A 133 -18.45 4.35 5.51
CA MET A 133 -18.59 5.71 5.01
C MET A 133 -20.05 6.10 4.80
N ARG A 134 -20.87 5.19 4.24
CA ARG A 134 -22.32 5.41 4.05
C ARG A 134 -23.05 5.58 5.38
N SER A 135 -22.82 4.68 6.33
CA SER A 135 -23.43 4.79 7.67
C SER A 135 -23.07 6.11 8.38
N ARG A 136 -21.83 6.59 8.23
CA ARG A 136 -21.43 7.91 8.77
C ARG A 136 -22.13 9.08 8.09
N LEU A 137 -22.48 8.94 6.82
CA LEU A 137 -23.15 9.97 6.05
C LEU A 137 -24.61 10.15 6.50
N GLU A 138 -25.31 9.03 6.75
CA GLU A 138 -26.68 9.03 7.29
C GLU A 138 -26.78 9.76 8.64
N GLY A 139 -25.80 9.56 9.53
CA GLY A 139 -25.76 10.20 10.85
C GLY A 139 -25.18 11.61 10.90
N SER A 140 -24.64 12.14 9.80
CA SER A 140 -23.96 13.45 9.78
C SER A 140 -23.96 14.08 8.39
N PRO A 141 -25.05 14.82 8.03
CA PRO A 141 -25.19 15.48 6.72
C PRO A 141 -24.06 16.46 6.39
N GLY A 142 -23.38 17.01 7.41
CA GLY A 142 -22.23 17.90 7.22
C GLY A 142 -21.01 17.26 6.56
N LEU A 143 -20.94 15.93 6.49
CA LEU A 143 -19.83 15.19 5.86
C LEU A 143 -20.05 14.91 4.36
N GLN A 144 -21.25 15.20 3.83
CA GLN A 144 -21.65 14.84 2.47
C GLN A 144 -20.64 15.29 1.41
N LYS A 145 -20.28 16.58 1.38
CA LYS A 145 -19.32 17.11 0.39
C LYS A 145 -17.91 16.52 0.49
N SER A 146 -17.51 16.03 1.67
CA SER A 146 -16.18 15.43 1.86
C SER A 146 -16.15 13.97 1.44
N LEU A 147 -17.25 13.24 1.63
CA LEU A 147 -17.40 11.83 1.29
C LEU A 147 -17.80 11.61 -0.18
N GLU A 148 -18.54 12.55 -0.78
CA GLU A 148 -18.78 12.60 -2.24
C GLU A 148 -17.45 12.67 -3.01
N LYS A 149 -16.49 13.46 -2.52
CA LYS A 149 -15.12 13.52 -3.06
C LYS A 149 -14.35 12.21 -2.91
N CYS A 150 -14.76 11.32 -2.00
CA CYS A 150 -14.18 9.98 -1.86
C CYS A 150 -14.84 8.94 -2.79
N GLY A 151 -15.77 9.36 -3.66
CA GLY A 151 -16.50 8.47 -4.58
C GLY A 151 -17.63 7.70 -3.91
N VAL A 152 -18.05 8.10 -2.71
CA VAL A 152 -19.21 7.53 -2.02
C VAL A 152 -20.42 8.41 -2.29
N ALA A 153 -21.16 8.09 -3.36
CA ALA A 153 -22.49 8.65 -3.56
C ALA A 153 -23.50 7.84 -2.74
N MET A 154 -24.41 8.51 -2.03
CA MET A 154 -25.67 7.87 -1.67
C MET A 154 -26.37 7.50 -2.97
N GLN A 155 -26.98 6.30 -3.03
CA GLN A 155 -27.96 6.04 -4.06
C GLN A 155 -29.01 7.15 -3.92
N ALA A 156 -29.10 8.01 -4.92
CA ALA A 156 -30.17 8.98 -4.97
C ALA A 156 -31.46 8.15 -5.03
N HIS A 157 -32.20 8.11 -3.92
CA HIS A 157 -33.63 7.96 -4.06
C HIS A 157 -34.06 9.14 -4.92
N THR A 158 -34.50 8.85 -6.13
CA THR A 158 -35.01 9.77 -7.12
C THR A 158 -36.25 10.47 -6.56
N ALA A 159 -36.03 11.47 -5.70
CA ALA A 159 -37.01 12.50 -5.40
C ALA A 159 -36.69 13.67 -6.33
N HIS A 160 -37.27 13.64 -7.52
CA HIS A 160 -37.41 14.84 -8.33
C HIS A 160 -38.29 15.82 -7.54
N SER A 161 -37.68 16.80 -6.89
CA SER A 161 -38.37 17.98 -6.40
C SER A 161 -37.64 19.20 -6.96
N GLN A 162 -38.12 19.67 -8.10
CA GLN A 162 -37.78 21.00 -8.60
C GLN A 162 -38.47 22.04 -7.70
N GLU A 163 -37.77 22.51 -6.67
CA GLU A 163 -38.17 23.76 -6.02
C GLU A 163 -37.63 24.93 -6.85
N GLN A 164 -38.51 25.54 -7.67
CA GLN A 164 -38.33 26.90 -8.17
C GLN A 164 -38.50 27.89 -7.02
N GLY A 165 -37.46 28.02 -6.21
CA GLY A 165 -37.34 29.05 -5.17
C GLY A 165 -36.29 30.10 -5.56
N GLN A 166 -36.53 31.35 -5.17
CA GLN A 166 -35.58 32.46 -5.31
C GLN A 166 -34.14 32.04 -4.92
N PRO A 167 -33.09 32.53 -5.61
CA PRO A 167 -31.72 32.07 -5.41
C PRO A 167 -31.26 32.35 -3.97
N LYS A 168 -31.20 31.29 -3.15
CA LYS A 168 -30.71 31.35 -1.76
C LYS A 168 -29.23 31.76 -1.77
N LYS A 169 -28.91 32.90 -1.14
CA LYS A 169 -27.53 33.39 -0.99
C LYS A 169 -26.75 32.48 -0.04
N LYS A 170 -25.61 31.92 -0.47
CA LYS A 170 -24.71 31.10 0.37
C LYS A 170 -23.35 31.79 0.54
N ARG A 171 -22.57 31.35 1.54
CA ARG A 171 -21.23 31.91 1.82
C ARG A 171 -20.28 31.70 0.64
N CYS A 172 -19.49 32.72 0.31
CA CYS A 172 -18.46 32.65 -0.71
C CYS A 172 -17.37 31.63 -0.34
N HIS A 173 -16.97 30.79 -1.31
CA HIS A 173 -15.96 29.75 -1.13
C HIS A 173 -14.57 30.30 -0.77
N TYR A 174 -14.20 31.48 -1.29
CA TYR A 174 -12.87 32.07 -1.12
C TYR A 174 -12.77 33.04 0.04
N CYS A 175 -13.89 33.41 0.66
CA CYS A 175 -13.88 34.29 1.82
C CYS A 175 -13.68 33.49 3.11
N PRO A 176 -12.84 33.97 4.04
CA PRO A 176 -12.75 33.38 5.37
C PRO A 176 -14.11 33.46 6.08
N SER A 177 -14.47 32.40 6.81
CA SER A 177 -15.75 32.26 7.51
C SER A 177 -16.12 33.44 8.41
N LYS A 178 -15.12 34.12 9.00
CA LYS A 178 -15.31 35.30 9.86
C LYS A 178 -15.93 36.51 9.14
N LYS A 179 -15.73 36.64 7.82
CA LYS A 179 -16.31 37.73 7.02
C LYS A 179 -17.76 37.49 6.60
N ASP A 180 -18.24 36.24 6.72
CA ASP A 180 -19.57 35.74 6.31
C ASP A 180 -20.13 36.37 5.01
N CYS A 181 -19.28 36.58 4.00
CA CYS A 181 -19.70 37.18 2.74
C CYS A 181 -20.61 36.20 1.99
N LYS A 182 -21.88 36.55 1.78
CA LYS A 182 -22.89 35.73 1.10
C LYS A 182 -23.15 36.24 -0.31
N SER A 183 -23.26 35.31 -1.26
CA SER A 183 -23.52 35.59 -2.67
C SER A 183 -24.54 34.61 -3.23
N SER A 184 -25.40 35.09 -4.13
CA SER A 184 -26.22 34.25 -5.00
C SER A 184 -25.51 33.86 -6.30
N MET A 185 -24.36 34.49 -6.58
CA MET A 185 -23.58 34.23 -7.78
C MET A 185 -22.79 32.92 -7.62
N THR A 186 -22.85 32.08 -8.63
CA THR A 186 -22.24 30.75 -8.68
C THR A 186 -21.35 30.68 -9.92
N CYS A 187 -20.17 30.09 -9.80
CA CYS A 187 -19.31 29.85 -10.96
C CYS A 187 -19.87 28.68 -11.78
N MET A 188 -19.91 28.82 -13.10
CA MET A 188 -20.48 27.82 -14.01
C MET A 188 -19.63 26.53 -14.11
N LYS A 189 -18.37 26.58 -13.67
CA LYS A 189 -17.42 25.46 -13.80
C LYS A 189 -17.22 24.66 -12.50
N CYS A 190 -17.07 25.33 -11.35
CA CYS A 190 -16.93 24.67 -10.03
C CYS A 190 -18.24 24.57 -9.24
N GLU A 191 -19.33 25.19 -9.72
CA GLU A 191 -20.62 25.35 -9.02
C GLU A 191 -20.51 25.97 -7.61
N CYS A 192 -19.40 26.65 -7.35
CA CYS A 192 -19.10 27.23 -6.06
C CYS A 192 -19.61 28.68 -5.97
N HIS A 193 -20.20 29.07 -4.83
CA HIS A 193 -20.71 30.42 -4.61
C HIS A 193 -19.56 31.42 -4.46
N VAL A 194 -19.60 32.52 -5.19
CA VAL A 194 -18.52 33.51 -5.30
C VAL A 194 -19.04 34.93 -5.12
N CYS A 195 -18.37 35.74 -4.31
CA CYS A 195 -18.66 37.17 -4.20
C CYS A 195 -17.81 37.96 -5.21
N LYS A 196 -18.18 39.21 -5.52
CA LYS A 196 -17.41 40.08 -6.43
C LYS A 196 -15.94 40.25 -6.00
N GLY A 197 -15.64 40.26 -4.70
CA GLY A 197 -14.27 40.33 -4.18
C GLY A 197 -13.45 39.04 -4.32
N ALA A 198 -14.01 37.97 -4.92
CA ALA A 198 -13.29 36.72 -5.18
C ALA A 198 -12.55 36.72 -6.52
N GLU A 199 -12.73 37.74 -7.37
CA GLU A 199 -11.89 37.95 -8.55
C GLU A 199 -10.44 38.29 -8.12
N PRO A 200 -9.40 37.70 -8.75
CA PRO A 200 -9.42 36.79 -9.91
C PRO A 200 -9.38 35.29 -9.55
N ARG A 201 -9.55 34.92 -8.27
CA ARG A 201 -9.38 33.52 -7.78
C ARG A 201 -10.39 32.54 -8.39
N CYS A 202 -11.55 33.03 -8.80
CA CYS A 202 -12.55 32.27 -9.53
C CYS A 202 -13.43 33.23 -10.33
N VAL A 203 -13.23 33.23 -11.64
CA VAL A 203 -14.11 33.93 -12.57
C VAL A 203 -15.25 32.97 -12.92
N PRO A 204 -16.51 33.44 -13.01
CA PRO A 204 -17.65 32.59 -13.36
C PRO A 204 -17.46 31.72 -14.62
N ASN A 205 -16.51 32.08 -15.49
CA ASN A 205 -16.27 31.46 -16.80
C ASN A 205 -14.83 30.93 -17.03
N ALA A 206 -13.91 30.98 -16.06
CA ALA A 206 -12.49 30.69 -16.34
C ALA A 206 -11.70 30.02 -15.18
N CYS A 207 -12.23 28.92 -14.61
CA CYS A 207 -11.40 28.07 -13.74
C CYS A 207 -10.50 27.14 -14.59
N SER A 208 -9.18 27.19 -14.34
CA SER A 208 -8.20 26.23 -14.85
C SER A 208 -8.37 24.86 -14.18
N GLU A 209 -8.13 23.81 -14.95
CA GLU A 209 -8.62 22.45 -14.71
C GLU A 209 -7.60 21.54 -13.99
N GLU A 210 -6.73 22.09 -13.15
CA GLU A 210 -5.69 21.28 -12.49
C GLU A 210 -6.22 20.55 -11.24
N ASP A 211 -6.83 19.40 -11.51
CA ASP A 211 -6.65 18.10 -10.85
C ASP A 211 -6.70 18.02 -9.31
N LEU A 212 -7.91 18.21 -8.78
CA LEU A 212 -8.27 18.04 -7.36
C LEU A 212 -8.35 16.58 -6.86
N PHE A 213 -8.08 15.58 -7.70
CA PHE A 213 -8.25 14.16 -7.31
C PHE A 213 -6.94 13.43 -7.00
N GLY A 214 -5.84 13.78 -7.68
CA GLY A 214 -4.53 13.16 -7.46
C GLY A 214 -3.88 13.59 -6.15
N HIS A 215 -4.14 14.81 -5.68
CA HIS A 215 -3.38 15.36 -4.57
C HIS A 215 -3.83 14.84 -3.20
N PHE A 216 -5.11 14.53 -2.95
CA PHE A 216 -5.54 14.23 -1.57
C PHE A 216 -5.20 12.80 -1.10
N VAL A 217 -5.37 11.79 -1.96
CA VAL A 217 -5.03 10.40 -1.62
C VAL A 217 -3.52 10.21 -1.61
N PHE A 218 -2.78 10.83 -2.56
CA PHE A 218 -1.32 10.82 -2.53
C PHE A 218 -0.76 11.66 -1.40
N TYR A 219 -1.33 12.81 -1.02
CA TYR A 219 -0.80 13.59 0.11
C TYR A 219 -1.08 12.92 1.46
N TYR A 220 -2.19 12.17 1.62
CA TYR A 220 -2.43 11.44 2.87
C TYR A 220 -1.58 10.16 2.98
N ILE A 221 -1.37 9.43 1.87
CA ILE A 221 -0.54 8.21 1.87
C ILE A 221 0.97 8.56 1.79
N ALA A 222 1.39 9.54 0.99
CA ALA A 222 2.79 9.96 0.87
C ALA A 222 3.28 10.78 2.08
N ARG A 223 2.40 11.48 2.82
CA ARG A 223 2.79 12.14 4.08
C ARG A 223 2.99 11.15 5.23
N ILE A 224 2.41 9.95 5.14
CA ILE A 224 2.71 8.82 6.04
C ILE A 224 4.06 8.18 5.65
N GLY A 225 4.40 8.11 4.36
CA GLY A 225 5.70 7.59 3.89
C GLY A 225 6.90 8.51 4.10
N ARG A 226 6.79 9.81 3.78
CA ARG A 226 7.94 10.76 3.84
C ARG A 226 8.39 11.13 5.25
N LYS A 227 7.52 11.04 6.26
CA LYS A 227 7.92 11.30 7.66
C LYS A 227 8.84 10.21 8.24
N ASN A 228 8.91 9.03 7.61
CA ASN A 228 9.73 7.90 8.10
C ASN A 228 11.04 7.70 7.33
N ALA A 229 11.26 8.39 6.20
CA ALA A 229 12.50 8.27 5.42
C ALA A 229 13.64 9.16 5.92
N HIS A 230 13.37 10.19 6.73
CA HIS A 230 14.38 11.15 7.19
C HIS A 230 15.01 10.84 8.56
N ARG A 231 14.79 9.63 9.12
CA ARG A 231 15.35 9.27 10.44
C ARG A 231 16.17 7.97 10.46
N TYR A 232 16.54 7.43 9.31
CA TYR A 232 17.46 6.28 9.20
C TYR A 232 18.81 6.66 8.57
N ASN A 233 19.29 7.87 8.85
CA ASN A 233 20.69 8.28 8.67
C ASN A 233 21.14 8.99 9.96
N THR A 234 21.25 8.23 11.04
CA THR A 234 22.15 8.42 12.19
C THR A 234 22.16 7.12 12.98
#